data_AF-A0A960X7U7-F1
#
_entry.id   AF-A0A960X7U7-F1
#
_cell.length_a   1.000
_cell.length_b   1.000
_cell.length_c   1.000
_cell.angle_alpha   90.00
_cell.angle_beta   90.00
_cell.angle_gamma   90.00
#
_symmetry.space_group_name_H-M   'P 1'
#
loop_
_entity.id
_entity.type
_entity.pdbx_description
1 polymer ?
#
loop_
_entity_poly.entity_id
_entity_poly.type
_entity_poly.pdbx_seq_one_letter_code
_entity_poly.pdbx_strand_id
1 'polypeptide(L)'
;MSQESKLANAIVLRNKTEDGVPLEATFLPEKGMSLISYKKGDIEVLDQSTAAEFQKTNAGLGVLIGPHFHKRNPEIIPPVPDESLYPHIAAMRAEGGAFDPFTHGIGRYAPWTYISTESTIRATLKGTDMWNGHMLQDLEGQNFTMDADVSLTSTGLELTLSVVGQYDSIIGIHYYYHLPRGTGTVSSRVANKYIFEGKNHPIPEEWGFDSETQMMHYKLDKDTDFTFHAFPDPLRGEIILDAGDYKLRTTYDDDAEENSWQLWHPKGASFVCIEPNSSWNPRRVNLTVSEIHIKLEII
;
A
#
# COMPACT_ATOMS: atom_id res chain seq x y z
N MET A 1 8.96 -1.45 26.45
CA MET A 1 8.16 -2.61 26.00
C MET A 1 9.06 -3.52 25.20
N SER A 2 9.22 -4.78 25.60
CA SER A 2 9.99 -5.79 24.84
C SER A 2 9.31 -6.05 23.48
N GLN A 3 10.07 -6.54 22.49
CA GLN A 3 9.52 -6.92 21.17
C GLN A 3 8.33 -7.90 21.29
N GLU A 4 8.31 -8.75 22.31
CA GLU A 4 7.24 -9.72 22.59
C GLU A 4 5.90 -9.05 22.95
N SER A 5 5.87 -7.87 23.59
CA SER A 5 4.61 -7.19 23.90
C SER A 5 4.02 -6.44 22.70
N LYS A 6 4.78 -6.28 21.60
CA LYS A 6 4.36 -5.55 20.40
C LYS A 6 3.65 -6.43 19.36
N LEU A 7 3.75 -7.75 19.48
CA LEU A 7 3.02 -8.72 18.62
C LEU A 7 1.75 -9.26 19.28
N ALA A 8 1.46 -8.89 20.52
CA ALA A 8 0.36 -9.46 21.31
C ALA A 8 -1.04 -9.24 20.68
N ASN A 9 -1.18 -8.30 19.74
CA ASN A 9 -2.44 -7.97 19.07
C ASN A 9 -2.42 -8.26 17.56
N ALA A 10 -1.39 -8.96 17.06
CA ALA A 10 -1.34 -9.31 15.65
C ALA A 10 -2.43 -10.33 15.28
N ILE A 11 -3.08 -10.12 14.14
CA ILE A 11 -3.99 -11.11 13.54
C ILE A 11 -3.16 -11.95 12.58
N VAL A 12 -3.19 -13.27 12.72
CA VAL A 12 -2.57 -14.18 11.76
C VAL A 12 -3.65 -14.94 11.01
N LEU A 13 -3.78 -14.65 9.72
CA LEU A 13 -4.57 -15.43 8.80
C LEU A 13 -3.78 -16.65 8.35
N ARG A 14 -4.43 -17.81 8.28
CA ARG A 14 -3.83 -19.09 7.89
C ARG A 14 -4.69 -19.76 6.83
N ASN A 15 -4.03 -20.29 5.81
CA ASN A 15 -4.62 -21.19 4.84
C ASN A 15 -3.55 -22.16 4.31
N LYS A 16 -3.90 -22.99 3.34
CA LYS A 16 -2.97 -23.80 2.58
C LYS A 16 -3.27 -23.66 1.10
N THR A 17 -2.23 -23.72 0.29
CA THR A 17 -2.38 -23.81 -1.15
C THR A 17 -2.97 -25.15 -1.57
N GLU A 18 -3.37 -25.29 -2.83
CA GLU A 18 -3.95 -26.53 -3.36
C GLU A 18 -3.01 -27.74 -3.23
N ASP A 19 -1.71 -27.51 -3.30
CA ASP A 19 -0.61 -28.46 -3.09
C ASP A 19 -0.22 -28.64 -1.61
N GLY A 20 -0.94 -28.00 -0.68
CA GLY A 20 -0.81 -28.18 0.76
C GLY A 20 0.29 -27.35 1.43
N VAL A 21 0.91 -26.41 0.70
CA VAL A 21 1.92 -25.50 1.25
C VAL A 21 1.24 -24.49 2.18
N PRO A 22 1.76 -24.25 3.40
CA PRO A 22 1.21 -23.23 4.29
C PRO A 22 1.21 -21.85 3.66
N LEU A 23 0.11 -21.12 3.79
CA LEU A 23 -0.03 -19.72 3.40
C LEU A 23 -0.44 -18.92 4.64
N GLU A 24 0.28 -17.84 4.93
CA GLU A 24 0.07 -17.06 6.16
C GLU A 24 0.18 -15.56 5.89
N ALA A 25 -0.73 -14.76 6.43
CA ALA A 25 -0.70 -13.30 6.36
C ALA A 25 -0.91 -12.72 7.76
N THR A 26 -0.01 -11.84 8.21
CA THR A 26 -0.07 -11.25 9.55
C THR A 26 -0.32 -9.76 9.48
N PHE A 27 -1.34 -9.29 10.19
CA PHE A 27 -1.78 -7.89 10.22
C PHE A 27 -1.65 -7.28 11.63
N LEU A 28 -1.41 -5.97 11.69
CA LEU A 28 -1.41 -5.16 12.91
C LEU A 28 -2.54 -4.11 12.87
N PRO A 29 -3.72 -4.42 13.44
CA PRO A 29 -4.83 -3.48 13.49
C PRO A 29 -4.52 -2.16 14.18
N GLU A 30 -3.70 -2.20 15.24
CA GLU A 30 -3.31 -1.01 16.02
C GLU A 30 -2.34 -0.08 15.29
N LYS A 31 -1.86 -0.51 14.12
CA LYS A 31 -0.99 0.25 13.22
C LYS A 31 -1.58 0.33 11.82
N GLY A 32 -2.84 0.77 11.73
CA GLY A 32 -3.45 1.04 10.44
C GLY A 32 -3.79 -0.19 9.62
N MET A 33 -4.10 -1.32 10.27
CA MET A 33 -4.32 -2.61 9.61
C MET A 33 -3.17 -2.99 8.66
N SER A 34 -1.93 -2.68 9.05
CA SER A 34 -0.76 -2.95 8.21
C SER A 34 -0.44 -4.44 8.14
N LEU A 35 -0.20 -4.95 6.93
CA LEU A 35 0.36 -6.27 6.68
C LEU A 35 1.85 -6.28 7.06
N ILE A 36 2.23 -7.05 8.06
CA ILE A 36 3.62 -7.11 8.55
C ILE A 36 4.38 -8.35 8.08
N SER A 37 3.67 -9.37 7.58
CA SER A 37 4.26 -10.58 7.00
C SER A 37 3.27 -11.22 6.04
N TYR A 38 3.74 -11.69 4.89
CA TYR A 38 2.96 -12.53 3.98
C TYR A 38 3.85 -13.64 3.42
N LYS A 39 3.47 -14.90 3.68
CA LYS A 39 4.31 -16.06 3.42
C LYS A 39 3.60 -17.17 2.67
N LYS A 40 4.35 -17.86 1.83
CA LYS A 40 4.04 -19.18 1.25
C LYS A 40 5.19 -20.13 1.57
N GLY A 41 4.97 -21.06 2.50
CA GLY A 41 6.03 -21.89 3.08
C GLY A 41 7.12 -21.01 3.71
N ASP A 42 8.35 -21.14 3.24
CA ASP A 42 9.51 -20.38 3.74
C ASP A 42 9.72 -19.03 3.02
N ILE A 43 8.93 -18.73 1.97
CA ILE A 43 9.05 -17.49 1.20
C ILE A 43 8.31 -16.38 1.95
N GLU A 44 9.04 -15.36 2.40
CA GLU A 44 8.50 -14.08 2.90
C GLU A 44 8.57 -13.04 1.77
N VAL A 45 7.43 -12.45 1.41
CA VAL A 45 7.39 -11.48 0.31
C VAL A 45 7.52 -10.04 0.74
N LEU A 46 7.29 -9.70 2.02
CA LEU A 46 7.54 -8.35 2.52
C LEU A 46 8.98 -8.20 2.98
N ASP A 47 9.61 -7.07 2.66
CA ASP A 47 10.98 -6.81 3.06
C ASP A 47 11.07 -6.50 4.56
N GLN A 48 11.44 -7.52 5.33
CA GLN A 48 11.59 -7.44 6.78
C GLN A 48 12.71 -6.48 7.21
N SER A 49 13.62 -6.08 6.31
CA SER A 49 14.64 -5.06 6.61
C SER A 49 14.00 -3.69 6.92
N THR A 50 12.79 -3.44 6.41
CA THR A 50 12.03 -2.19 6.60
C THR A 50 11.25 -2.16 7.92
N ALA A 51 11.27 -3.23 8.71
CA ALA A 51 10.51 -3.32 9.96
C ALA A 51 10.91 -2.24 10.99
N ALA A 52 12.20 -1.87 11.04
CA ALA A 52 12.66 -0.81 11.95
C ALA A 52 12.06 0.56 11.58
N GLU A 53 12.01 0.86 10.28
CA GLU A 53 11.39 2.09 9.77
C GLU A 53 9.88 2.07 10.02
N PHE A 54 9.22 0.92 9.81
CA PHE A 54 7.79 0.77 10.08
C PHE A 54 7.46 1.04 11.56
N GLN A 55 8.34 0.63 12.48
CA GLN A 55 8.16 0.92 13.91
C GLN A 55 8.34 2.40 14.25
N LYS A 56 9.11 3.14 13.46
CA LYS A 56 9.49 4.53 13.69
C LYS A 56 8.50 5.51 13.06
N THR A 57 8.11 5.29 11.81
CA THR A 57 7.37 6.24 10.98
C THR A 57 6.10 5.68 10.33
N ASN A 58 5.78 4.40 10.56
CA ASN A 58 4.73 3.68 9.82
C ASN A 58 4.98 3.71 8.28
N ALA A 59 6.24 3.62 7.87
CA ALA A 59 6.67 3.34 6.49
C ALA A 59 7.52 2.07 6.44
N GLY A 60 7.31 1.20 5.45
CA GLY A 60 7.91 -0.14 5.40
C GLY A 60 6.88 -1.24 5.62
N LEU A 61 7.27 -2.49 5.37
CA LEU A 61 6.39 -3.67 5.36
C LEU A 61 5.20 -3.47 4.41
N GLY A 62 3.97 -3.75 4.83
CA GLY A 62 2.78 -3.54 4.03
C GLY A 62 1.82 -2.56 4.68
N VAL A 63 1.96 -1.26 4.40
CA VAL A 63 1.06 -0.22 4.95
C VAL A 63 -0.05 0.13 3.96
N LEU A 64 -1.19 0.58 4.48
CA LEU A 64 -2.27 1.11 3.66
C LEU A 64 -2.00 2.57 3.26
N ILE A 65 -2.71 3.03 2.24
CA ILE A 65 -2.83 4.43 1.85
C ILE A 65 -4.27 4.85 2.11
N GLY A 66 -4.49 6.02 2.73
CA GLY A 66 -5.80 6.66 2.81
C GLY A 66 -6.05 7.40 4.12
N PRO A 67 -6.95 8.41 4.13
CA PRO A 67 -7.83 8.79 3.02
C PRO A 67 -7.18 9.75 2.00
N HIS A 68 -5.91 10.14 2.16
CA HIS A 68 -5.18 10.94 1.18
C HIS A 68 -3.85 10.28 0.78
N PHE A 69 -3.28 10.74 -0.33
CA PHE A 69 -2.00 10.24 -0.84
C PHE A 69 -0.87 11.27 -0.68
N HIS A 70 0.33 10.78 -0.37
CA HIS A 70 1.52 11.61 -0.18
C HIS A 70 1.27 12.69 0.89
N LYS A 71 1.70 13.93 0.63
CA LYS A 71 1.60 15.09 1.51
C LYS A 71 0.49 15.99 0.99
N ARG A 72 -0.35 16.49 1.90
CA ARG A 72 -1.35 17.52 1.58
C ARG A 72 -0.71 18.90 1.45
N ASN A 73 -1.49 19.86 0.93
CA ASN A 73 -1.12 21.27 0.97
C ASN A 73 -0.95 21.71 2.44
N PRO A 74 0.20 22.24 2.88
CA PRO A 74 0.41 22.67 4.26
C PRO A 74 -0.63 23.65 4.80
N GLU A 75 -1.27 24.45 3.94
CA GLU A 75 -2.29 25.42 4.32
C GLU A 75 -3.61 24.79 4.80
N ILE A 76 -3.86 23.52 4.45
CA ILE A 76 -5.09 22.80 4.81
C ILE A 76 -4.87 21.72 5.88
N ILE A 77 -3.62 21.54 6.34
CA ILE A 77 -3.29 20.54 7.35
C ILE A 77 -3.72 21.06 8.72
N PRO A 78 -4.60 20.34 9.45
CA PRO A 78 -4.96 20.73 10.80
C PRO A 78 -3.76 20.69 11.75
N PRO A 79 -3.68 21.61 12.72
CA PRO A 79 -2.69 21.50 13.77
C PRO A 79 -2.96 20.25 14.63
N VAL A 80 -1.90 19.49 14.94
CA VAL A 80 -1.98 18.37 15.88
C VAL A 80 -1.90 18.95 17.31
N PRO A 81 -2.94 18.79 18.16
CA PRO A 81 -2.99 19.47 19.46
C PRO A 81 -1.83 19.11 20.41
N ASP A 82 -1.40 17.85 20.40
CA ASP A 82 -0.24 17.35 21.13
C ASP A 82 0.53 16.32 20.29
N GLU A 83 1.61 16.77 19.65
CA GLU A 83 2.46 15.91 18.81
C GLU A 83 3.17 14.79 19.59
N SER A 84 3.34 14.92 20.91
CA SER A 84 4.05 13.91 21.72
C SER A 84 3.30 12.58 21.82
N LEU A 85 1.99 12.60 21.54
CA LEU A 85 1.13 11.42 21.45
C LEU A 85 1.37 10.61 20.17
N TYR A 86 2.11 11.16 19.22
CA TYR A 86 2.33 10.59 17.89
C TYR A 86 3.83 10.50 17.58
N PRO A 87 4.53 9.46 18.08
CA PRO A 87 5.99 9.38 18.00
C PRO A 87 6.58 9.49 16.59
N HIS A 88 5.84 9.09 15.56
CA HIS A 88 6.25 9.21 14.16
C HIS A 88 6.44 10.68 13.73
N ILE A 89 5.67 11.62 14.29
CA ILE A 89 5.78 13.04 13.94
C ILE A 89 7.19 13.56 14.25
N ALA A 90 7.72 13.25 15.43
CA ALA A 90 9.07 13.67 15.81
C ALA A 90 10.14 13.08 14.88
N ALA A 91 9.99 11.81 14.51
CA ALA A 91 10.87 11.13 13.56
C ALA A 91 10.85 11.79 12.17
N MET A 92 9.65 12.04 11.64
CA MET A 92 9.47 12.66 10.32
C MET A 92 9.98 14.11 10.27
N ARG A 93 9.82 14.87 11.36
CA ARG A 93 10.39 16.23 11.45
C ARG A 93 11.91 16.22 11.39
N ALA A 94 12.56 15.22 11.98
CA ALA A 94 14.02 15.10 11.97
C ALA A 94 14.61 14.83 10.57
N GLU A 95 13.81 14.28 9.66
CA GLU A 95 14.20 14.00 8.26
C GLU A 95 14.12 15.23 7.36
N GLY A 96 13.39 16.27 7.77
CA GLY A 96 13.29 17.56 7.08
C GLY A 96 12.31 17.62 5.90
N GLY A 97 12.04 18.83 5.39
CA GLY A 97 11.18 19.09 4.23
C GLY A 97 9.74 19.54 4.58
N ALA A 98 8.89 19.66 3.55
CA ALA A 98 7.46 19.94 3.73
C ALA A 98 6.82 18.86 4.62
N PHE A 99 6.07 19.27 5.63
CA PHE A 99 5.61 18.42 6.72
C PHE A 99 4.11 18.14 6.60
N ASP A 100 3.75 16.85 6.50
CA ASP A 100 2.41 16.34 6.76
C ASP A 100 2.51 15.31 7.89
N PRO A 101 1.88 15.54 9.06
CA PRO A 101 2.01 14.65 10.21
C PRO A 101 1.56 13.22 9.89
N PHE A 102 0.63 13.06 8.96
CA PHE A 102 0.07 11.77 8.56
C PHE A 102 0.20 11.58 7.06
N THR A 103 1.44 11.61 6.55
CA THR A 103 1.70 11.41 5.10
C THR A 103 1.09 10.08 4.65
N HIS A 104 0.45 10.05 3.48
CA HIS A 104 -0.37 8.94 2.96
C HIS A 104 -1.63 8.62 3.79
N GLY A 105 -2.12 9.60 4.54
CA GLY A 105 -3.36 9.52 5.28
C GLY A 105 -3.25 8.87 6.65
N ILE A 106 -4.12 9.30 7.56
CA ILE A 106 -4.18 8.81 8.94
C ILE A 106 -4.47 7.30 9.04
N GLY A 107 -5.03 6.68 7.99
CA GLY A 107 -5.44 5.29 7.93
C GLY A 107 -4.32 4.29 8.23
N ARG A 108 -3.07 4.60 7.88
CA ARG A 108 -1.91 3.73 8.16
C ARG A 108 -1.32 3.86 9.57
N TYR A 109 -1.84 4.79 10.36
CA TYR A 109 -1.32 5.09 11.70
C TYR A 109 -2.31 4.70 12.79
N ALA A 110 -3.58 5.02 12.59
CA ALA A 110 -4.62 4.86 13.59
C ALA A 110 -4.99 3.38 13.82
N PRO A 111 -5.49 3.02 15.01
CA PRO A 111 -6.00 1.69 15.28
C PRO A 111 -7.36 1.46 14.60
N TRP A 112 -7.50 0.34 13.89
CA TRP A 112 -8.75 -0.05 13.23
C TRP A 112 -9.62 -0.90 14.15
N THR A 113 -10.95 -0.76 14.02
CA THR A 113 -11.90 -1.71 14.60
C THR A 113 -12.04 -2.90 13.66
N TYR A 114 -12.13 -4.12 14.19
CA TYR A 114 -12.13 -5.31 13.33
C TYR A 114 -12.84 -6.52 13.95
N ILE A 115 -13.20 -7.45 13.06
CA ILE A 115 -13.52 -8.83 13.36
C ILE A 115 -12.67 -9.73 12.47
N SER A 116 -12.26 -10.90 12.97
CA SER A 116 -11.45 -11.84 12.20
C SER A 116 -11.86 -13.29 12.41
N THR A 117 -11.60 -14.11 11.40
CA THR A 117 -11.63 -15.58 11.49
C THR A 117 -10.22 -16.12 11.31
N GLU A 118 -10.07 -17.43 11.08
CA GLU A 118 -8.78 -18.02 10.73
C GLU A 118 -8.25 -17.54 9.37
N SER A 119 -9.13 -17.14 8.43
CA SER A 119 -8.72 -16.80 7.07
C SER A 119 -9.27 -15.46 6.57
N THR A 120 -10.02 -14.71 7.38
CA THR A 120 -10.60 -13.43 6.97
C THR A 120 -10.48 -12.35 8.04
N ILE A 121 -10.45 -11.08 7.61
CA ILE A 121 -10.58 -9.89 8.44
C ILE A 121 -11.65 -9.00 7.81
N ARG A 122 -12.51 -8.40 8.62
CA ARG A 122 -13.29 -7.22 8.23
C ARG A 122 -12.97 -6.12 9.20
N ALA A 123 -12.54 -4.98 8.69
CA ALA A 123 -12.11 -3.87 9.51
C ALA A 123 -12.66 -2.54 9.00
N THR A 124 -12.89 -1.63 9.93
CA THR A 124 -13.42 -0.30 9.67
C THR A 124 -12.65 0.74 10.49
N LEU A 125 -12.40 1.89 9.87
CA LEU A 125 -11.86 3.09 10.49
C LEU A 125 -12.75 4.28 10.15
N LYS A 126 -13.19 5.04 11.16
CA LYS A 126 -14.07 6.18 10.97
C LYS A 126 -13.43 7.46 11.47
N GLY A 127 -13.72 8.58 10.81
CA GLY A 127 -13.33 9.91 11.28
C GLY A 127 -13.85 10.22 12.69
N THR A 128 -14.94 9.59 13.12
CA THR A 128 -15.51 9.72 14.46
C THR A 128 -14.81 8.86 15.53
N ASP A 129 -13.91 7.97 15.14
CA ASP A 129 -13.18 7.13 16.10
C ASP A 129 -12.18 7.97 16.90
N MET A 130 -11.92 7.55 18.14
CA MET A 130 -11.02 8.25 19.06
C MET A 130 -9.65 7.60 19.05
N TRP A 131 -8.60 8.39 18.84
CA TRP A 131 -7.22 7.97 19.00
C TRP A 131 -6.46 8.99 19.86
N ASN A 132 -5.86 8.53 20.94
CA ASN A 132 -5.15 9.36 21.92
C ASN A 132 -5.96 10.56 22.44
N GLY A 133 -7.29 10.43 22.54
CA GLY A 133 -8.17 11.50 23.04
C GLY A 133 -8.63 12.50 21.97
N HIS A 134 -8.34 12.27 20.69
CA HIS A 134 -8.77 13.10 19.57
C HIS A 134 -9.60 12.30 18.57
N MET A 135 -10.59 12.92 17.93
CA MET A 135 -11.28 12.29 16.81
C MET A 135 -10.37 12.28 15.59
N LEU A 136 -10.37 11.18 14.82
CA LEU A 136 -9.53 11.07 13.64
C LEU A 136 -9.83 12.14 12.59
N GLN A 137 -11.09 12.56 12.45
CA GLN A 137 -11.49 13.64 11.53
C GLN A 137 -10.86 14.99 11.88
N ASP A 138 -10.58 15.25 13.17
CA ASP A 138 -9.98 16.51 13.59
C ASP A 138 -8.47 16.53 13.26
N LEU A 139 -7.83 15.37 13.28
CA LEU A 139 -6.42 15.18 12.92
C LEU A 139 -6.22 15.14 11.39
N GLU A 140 -7.12 14.44 10.69
CA GLU A 140 -7.11 14.31 9.23
C GLU A 140 -7.69 15.55 8.55
N GLY A 141 -8.49 16.37 9.23
CA GLY A 141 -9.07 17.60 8.67
C GLY A 141 -10.30 17.38 7.78
N GLN A 142 -10.82 16.15 7.76
CA GLN A 142 -12.05 15.77 7.10
C GLN A 142 -12.66 14.56 7.77
N ASN A 143 -13.99 14.44 7.71
CA ASN A 143 -14.65 13.19 8.11
C ASN A 143 -14.52 12.14 7.01
N PHE A 144 -14.46 10.87 7.39
CA PHE A 144 -14.34 9.75 6.47
C PHE A 144 -14.83 8.44 7.10
N THR A 145 -15.01 7.42 6.27
CA THR A 145 -15.12 6.01 6.67
C THR A 145 -14.30 5.19 5.69
N MET A 146 -13.40 4.36 6.20
CA MET A 146 -12.60 3.42 5.43
C MET A 146 -12.95 2.01 5.87
N ASP A 147 -13.06 1.09 4.91
CA ASP A 147 -13.32 -0.31 5.16
C ASP A 147 -12.24 -1.16 4.47
N ALA A 148 -11.90 -2.28 5.11
CA ALA A 148 -10.97 -3.27 4.61
C ALA A 148 -11.52 -4.68 4.87
N ASP A 149 -11.88 -5.37 3.79
CA ASP A 149 -12.22 -6.79 3.80
C ASP A 149 -11.01 -7.57 3.26
N VAL A 150 -10.47 -8.47 4.08
CA VAL A 150 -9.30 -9.28 3.73
C VAL A 150 -9.66 -10.76 3.78
N SER A 151 -9.23 -11.51 2.77
CA SER A 151 -9.43 -12.96 2.68
C SER A 151 -8.14 -13.64 2.25
N LEU A 152 -7.66 -14.59 3.04
CA LEU A 152 -6.57 -15.48 2.67
C LEU A 152 -7.15 -16.76 2.08
N THR A 153 -7.10 -16.90 0.76
CA THR A 153 -7.60 -18.08 0.03
C THR A 153 -6.48 -19.10 -0.21
N SER A 154 -6.79 -20.24 -0.81
CA SER A 154 -5.76 -21.20 -1.24
C SER A 154 -4.88 -20.68 -2.39
N THR A 155 -5.30 -19.59 -3.05
CA THR A 155 -4.59 -19.04 -4.21
C THR A 155 -3.78 -17.78 -3.87
N GLY A 156 -4.20 -17.03 -2.83
CA GLY A 156 -3.55 -15.77 -2.52
C GLY A 156 -4.22 -14.99 -1.38
N LEU A 157 -3.73 -13.78 -1.17
CA LEU A 157 -4.31 -12.79 -0.27
C LEU A 157 -5.15 -11.81 -1.09
N GLU A 158 -6.43 -11.72 -0.77
CA GLU A 158 -7.41 -10.82 -1.39
C GLU A 158 -7.75 -9.69 -0.42
N LEU A 159 -7.81 -8.46 -0.95
CA LEU A 159 -8.18 -7.25 -0.23
C LEU A 159 -9.25 -6.52 -1.04
N THR A 160 -10.35 -6.17 -0.41
CA THR A 160 -11.29 -5.15 -0.89
C THR A 160 -11.17 -3.95 0.05
N LEU A 161 -10.76 -2.83 -0.51
CA LEU A 161 -10.50 -1.60 0.23
C LEU A 161 -11.45 -0.52 -0.28
N SER A 162 -12.15 0.18 0.62
CA SER A 162 -12.99 1.31 0.23
C SER A 162 -12.86 2.50 1.18
N VAL A 163 -13.16 3.69 0.65
CA VAL A 163 -13.21 4.94 1.40
C VAL A 163 -14.40 5.78 0.95
N VAL A 164 -15.10 6.34 1.92
CA VAL A 164 -16.11 7.39 1.76
C VAL A 164 -15.65 8.61 2.55
N GLY A 165 -15.23 9.66 1.86
CA GLY A 165 -14.73 10.90 2.44
C GLY A 165 -15.73 12.05 2.36
N GLN A 166 -15.55 13.03 3.25
CA GLN A 166 -16.18 14.35 3.14
C GLN A 166 -15.63 15.15 1.94
N TYR A 167 -14.34 14.95 1.62
CA TYR A 167 -13.68 15.50 0.44
C TYR A 167 -13.02 14.38 -0.37
N ASP A 168 -12.37 14.77 -1.47
CA ASP A 168 -11.67 13.85 -2.37
C ASP A 168 -10.71 12.94 -1.58
N SER A 169 -10.90 11.64 -1.76
CA SER A 169 -10.28 10.59 -0.95
C SER A 169 -9.84 9.41 -1.82
N ILE A 170 -8.73 8.79 -1.41
CA ILE A 170 -8.08 7.67 -2.09
C ILE A 170 -7.79 6.58 -1.08
N ILE A 171 -7.86 5.33 -1.54
CA ILE A 171 -7.42 4.16 -0.80
C ILE A 171 -6.54 3.26 -1.67
N GLY A 172 -5.63 2.54 -1.05
CA GLY A 172 -4.72 1.63 -1.74
C GLY A 172 -3.71 1.00 -0.80
N ILE A 173 -2.69 0.36 -1.37
CA ILE A 173 -1.60 -0.26 -0.62
C ILE A 173 -0.25 0.39 -0.96
N HIS A 174 0.64 0.43 0.02
CA HIS A 174 2.04 0.81 -0.14
C HIS A 174 2.93 -0.30 0.41
N TYR A 175 3.01 -1.43 -0.30
CA TYR A 175 3.69 -2.63 0.17
C TYR A 175 5.12 -2.70 -0.33
N TYR A 176 6.06 -3.03 0.56
CA TYR A 176 7.49 -3.11 0.33
C TYR A 176 7.86 -4.57 0.10
N TYR A 177 7.88 -4.99 -1.16
CA TYR A 177 8.17 -6.36 -1.54
C TYR A 177 9.67 -6.63 -1.56
N HIS A 178 10.07 -7.76 -0.98
CA HIS A 178 11.47 -8.14 -0.82
C HIS A 178 12.14 -8.45 -2.17
N LEU A 179 13.38 -7.99 -2.32
CA LEU A 179 14.28 -8.32 -3.42
C LEU A 179 15.47 -9.08 -2.83
N PRO A 180 15.42 -10.43 -2.74
CA PRO A 180 16.46 -11.25 -2.11
C PRO A 180 17.87 -11.01 -2.65
N ARG A 181 17.95 -10.65 -3.94
CA ARG A 181 19.21 -10.38 -4.66
C ARG A 181 19.49 -8.89 -4.85
N GLY A 182 18.66 -8.01 -4.28
CA GLY A 182 18.71 -6.56 -4.49
C GLY A 182 18.36 -6.11 -5.92
N THR A 183 17.84 -7.03 -6.73
CA THR A 183 17.46 -6.80 -8.13
C THR A 183 16.18 -7.57 -8.43
N GLY A 184 15.39 -7.10 -9.39
CA GLY A 184 14.22 -7.82 -9.89
C GLY A 184 13.71 -7.21 -11.20
N THR A 185 12.64 -7.78 -11.74
CA THR A 185 11.94 -7.25 -12.92
C THR A 185 10.46 -7.13 -12.62
N VAL A 186 9.86 -6.00 -12.98
CA VAL A 186 8.41 -5.78 -12.94
C VAL A 186 7.87 -5.85 -14.37
N SER A 187 6.92 -6.75 -14.59
CA SER A 187 6.26 -6.92 -15.89
C SER A 187 4.77 -6.62 -15.77
N SER A 188 4.24 -5.83 -16.70
CA SER A 188 2.80 -5.51 -16.74
C SER A 188 2.40 -5.01 -18.12
N ARG A 189 1.13 -5.22 -18.49
CA ARG A 189 0.54 -4.54 -19.65
C ARG A 189 0.04 -3.18 -19.22
N VAL A 190 0.61 -2.13 -19.78
CA VAL A 190 0.39 -0.74 -19.36
C VAL A 190 0.04 0.13 -20.55
N ALA A 191 -0.72 1.19 -20.33
CA ALA A 191 -0.90 2.23 -21.33
C ALA A 191 0.46 2.77 -21.79
N ASN A 192 0.54 3.29 -23.01
CA ASN A 192 1.79 3.75 -23.62
C ASN A 192 2.45 4.99 -22.98
N LYS A 193 1.96 5.42 -21.82
CA LYS A 193 2.47 6.54 -21.04
C LYS A 193 2.55 6.17 -19.57
N TYR A 194 3.47 6.80 -18.87
CA TYR A 194 3.58 6.77 -17.43
C TYR A 194 3.57 8.20 -16.88
N ILE A 195 3.24 8.38 -15.60
CA ILE A 195 3.34 9.67 -14.92
C ILE A 195 4.63 9.71 -14.11
N PHE A 196 5.38 10.80 -14.26
CA PHE A 196 6.53 11.16 -13.44
C PHE A 196 6.53 12.66 -13.17
N GLU A 197 6.73 13.04 -11.91
CA GLU A 197 6.64 14.44 -11.44
C GLU A 197 5.34 15.14 -11.88
N GLY A 198 4.23 14.40 -11.88
CA GLY A 198 2.91 14.90 -12.25
C GLY A 198 2.72 15.18 -13.74
N LYS A 199 3.62 14.69 -14.61
CA LYS A 199 3.55 14.84 -16.06
C LYS A 199 3.52 13.48 -16.75
N ASN A 200 2.82 13.40 -17.88
CA ASN A 200 2.81 12.23 -18.74
C ASN A 200 4.07 12.17 -19.58
N HIS A 201 4.67 10.98 -19.65
CA HIS A 201 5.84 10.68 -20.48
C HIS A 201 5.58 9.40 -21.29
N PRO A 202 6.08 9.29 -22.53
CA PRO A 202 6.01 8.02 -23.27
C PRO A 202 6.88 6.96 -22.58
N ILE A 203 6.44 5.69 -22.61
CA ILE A 203 7.26 4.61 -22.04
C ILE A 203 8.53 4.41 -22.90
N PRO A 204 9.73 4.49 -22.32
CA PRO A 204 10.98 4.32 -23.06
C PRO A 204 11.20 2.87 -23.52
N GLU A 205 11.74 2.69 -24.73
CA GLU A 205 12.03 1.37 -25.30
C GLU A 205 13.02 0.56 -24.42
N GLU A 206 13.95 1.25 -23.76
CA GLU A 206 14.94 0.59 -22.89
C GLU A 206 14.32 -0.06 -21.64
N TRP A 207 13.02 0.16 -21.37
CA TRP A 207 12.27 -0.53 -20.32
C TRP A 207 11.66 -1.85 -20.81
N GLY A 208 12.09 -2.33 -21.98
CA GLY A 208 11.56 -3.54 -22.60
C GLY A 208 10.09 -3.42 -22.95
N PHE A 209 9.65 -2.23 -23.32
CA PHE A 209 8.28 -1.95 -23.71
C PHE A 209 8.03 -2.33 -25.16
N ASP A 210 7.08 -3.23 -25.38
CA ASP A 210 6.59 -3.60 -26.71
C ASP A 210 5.32 -2.81 -27.01
N SER A 211 5.37 -1.90 -27.98
CA SER A 211 4.24 -1.05 -28.34
C SER A 211 3.07 -1.80 -28.99
N GLU A 212 3.30 -2.98 -29.58
CA GLU A 212 2.25 -3.80 -30.20
C GLU A 212 1.45 -4.55 -29.14
N THR A 213 2.12 -5.11 -28.14
CA THR A 213 1.47 -5.87 -27.05
C THR A 213 1.18 -5.04 -25.80
N GLN A 214 1.76 -3.84 -25.71
CA GLN A 214 1.78 -2.94 -24.56
C GLN A 214 2.40 -3.58 -23.29
N MET A 215 3.21 -4.62 -23.47
CA MET A 215 3.91 -5.29 -22.38
C MET A 215 5.18 -4.51 -22.03
N MET A 216 5.35 -4.16 -20.75
CA MET A 216 6.58 -3.59 -20.19
C MET A 216 7.34 -4.65 -19.40
N HIS A 217 8.67 -4.64 -19.46
CA HIS A 217 9.57 -5.49 -18.65
C HIS A 217 10.64 -4.62 -17.96
N TYR A 218 10.22 -3.92 -16.92
CA TYR A 218 11.04 -2.92 -16.23
C TYR A 218 12.04 -3.56 -15.26
N LYS A 219 13.34 -3.31 -15.47
CA LYS A 219 14.40 -3.76 -14.55
C LYS A 219 14.52 -2.81 -13.36
N LEU A 220 14.62 -3.37 -12.16
CA LEU A 220 14.83 -2.63 -10.92
C LEU A 220 16.34 -2.40 -10.68
N ASP A 221 16.95 -1.55 -11.51
CA ASP A 221 18.39 -1.23 -11.46
C ASP A 221 18.71 0.27 -11.24
N LYS A 222 17.66 1.08 -11.09
CA LYS A 222 17.71 2.54 -10.93
C LYS A 222 16.61 3.05 -10.03
N ASP A 223 16.77 4.28 -9.56
CA ASP A 223 15.73 4.99 -8.83
C ASP A 223 14.45 5.07 -9.67
N THR A 224 13.33 4.73 -9.04
CA THR A 224 12.03 4.59 -9.69
C THR A 224 10.96 5.22 -8.81
N ASP A 225 10.09 6.05 -9.40
CA ASP A 225 8.88 6.63 -8.78
C ASP A 225 7.89 6.98 -9.90
N PHE A 226 7.20 5.98 -10.43
CA PHE A 226 6.34 6.11 -11.62
C PHE A 226 4.92 5.66 -11.31
N THR A 227 3.93 6.36 -11.89
CA THR A 227 2.54 5.88 -11.92
C THR A 227 2.23 5.32 -13.30
N PHE A 228 1.57 4.16 -13.34
CA PHE A 228 1.14 3.49 -14.55
C PHE A 228 -0.36 3.24 -14.54
N HIS A 229 -0.92 3.03 -15.74
CA HIS A 229 -2.31 2.68 -15.96
C HIS A 229 -2.38 1.38 -16.76
N ALA A 230 -3.38 0.55 -16.50
CA ALA A 230 -3.52 -0.75 -17.15
C ALA A 230 -3.89 -0.65 -18.63
N PHE A 231 -3.61 -1.73 -19.37
CA PHE A 231 -4.04 -1.93 -20.76
C PHE A 231 -4.29 -3.43 -21.02
N PRO A 232 -5.27 -3.81 -21.88
CA PRO A 232 -6.19 -2.98 -22.64
C PRO A 232 -7.42 -2.52 -21.85
N ASP A 233 -7.68 -3.15 -20.70
CA ASP A 233 -8.81 -2.82 -19.85
C ASP A 233 -8.36 -1.80 -18.78
N PRO A 234 -8.87 -0.56 -18.79
CA PRO A 234 -8.50 0.45 -17.81
C PRO A 234 -9.04 0.17 -16.40
N LEU A 235 -9.95 -0.79 -16.24
CA LEU A 235 -10.54 -1.15 -14.95
C LEU A 235 -9.75 -2.23 -14.20
N ARG A 236 -8.81 -2.92 -14.86
CA ARG A 236 -8.08 -4.04 -14.23
C ARG A 236 -6.64 -4.13 -14.71
N GLY A 237 -5.72 -4.41 -13.79
CA GLY A 237 -4.31 -4.62 -14.10
C GLY A 237 -3.77 -5.93 -13.56
N GLU A 238 -2.75 -6.46 -14.23
CA GLU A 238 -1.90 -7.54 -13.72
C GLU A 238 -0.44 -7.06 -13.72
N ILE A 239 0.23 -7.26 -12.60
CA ILE A 239 1.63 -6.88 -12.37
C ILE A 239 2.37 -8.10 -11.84
N ILE A 240 3.44 -8.49 -12.51
CA ILE A 240 4.32 -9.58 -12.11
C ILE A 240 5.63 -9.02 -11.62
N LEU A 241 5.92 -9.20 -10.33
CA LEU A 241 7.27 -9.04 -9.79
C LEU A 241 8.01 -10.37 -9.91
N ASP A 242 9.11 -10.39 -10.65
CA ASP A 242 10.11 -11.45 -10.63
C ASP A 242 11.27 -11.01 -9.72
N ALA A 243 11.28 -11.54 -8.49
CA ALA A 243 12.29 -11.26 -7.48
C ALA A 243 13.47 -12.27 -7.53
N GLY A 244 13.50 -13.15 -8.55
CA GLY A 244 14.50 -14.17 -8.75
C GLY A 244 14.25 -15.46 -7.95
N ASP A 245 14.02 -15.35 -6.65
CA ASP A 245 13.75 -16.53 -5.78
C ASP A 245 12.27 -16.86 -5.68
N TYR A 246 11.40 -15.90 -5.99
CA TYR A 246 9.96 -16.06 -6.09
C TYR A 246 9.39 -15.12 -7.15
N LYS A 247 8.16 -15.37 -7.54
CA LYS A 247 7.35 -14.43 -8.30
C LYS A 247 6.11 -14.07 -7.50
N LEU A 248 5.71 -12.80 -7.61
CA LEU A 248 4.47 -12.30 -7.04
C LEU A 248 3.63 -11.73 -8.16
N ARG A 249 2.43 -12.28 -8.33
CA ARG A 249 1.38 -11.67 -9.14
C ARG A 249 0.55 -10.77 -8.26
N THR A 250 0.39 -9.52 -8.68
CA THR A 250 -0.59 -8.58 -8.15
C THR A 250 -1.62 -8.34 -9.23
N THR A 251 -2.88 -8.70 -8.98
CA THR A 251 -3.99 -8.25 -9.80
C THR A 251 -4.79 -7.23 -9.03
N TYR A 252 -5.36 -6.26 -9.74
CA TYR A 252 -6.27 -5.32 -9.13
C TYR A 252 -7.39 -4.96 -10.11
N ASP A 253 -8.53 -4.56 -9.56
CA ASP A 253 -9.65 -4.03 -10.31
C ASP A 253 -10.44 -2.99 -9.51
N ASP A 254 -11.15 -2.13 -10.25
CA ASP A 254 -11.98 -1.04 -9.75
C ASP A 254 -13.21 -0.92 -10.67
N ASP A 255 -14.36 -0.56 -10.10
CA ASP A 255 -15.59 -0.31 -10.87
C ASP A 255 -15.51 1.02 -11.67
N ALA A 256 -14.52 1.87 -11.38
CA ALA A 256 -14.23 3.11 -12.07
C ALA A 256 -12.84 3.08 -12.76
N GLU A 257 -12.72 3.80 -13.88
CA GLU A 257 -11.42 4.06 -14.55
C GLU A 257 -10.52 5.03 -13.75
N GLU A 258 -10.93 5.36 -12.52
CA GLU A 258 -10.19 6.19 -11.57
C GLU A 258 -9.23 5.34 -10.74
N ASN A 259 -8.43 4.48 -11.38
CA ASN A 259 -7.44 3.63 -10.70
C ASN A 259 -6.06 3.77 -11.35
N SER A 260 -5.01 3.45 -10.59
CA SER A 260 -3.65 3.39 -11.09
C SER A 260 -2.80 2.49 -10.20
N TRP A 261 -1.54 2.29 -10.55
CA TRP A 261 -0.56 1.73 -9.63
C TRP A 261 0.76 2.48 -9.69
N GLN A 262 1.43 2.59 -8.56
CA GLN A 262 2.76 3.21 -8.48
C GLN A 262 3.85 2.16 -8.30
N LEU A 263 4.99 2.43 -8.94
CA LEU A 263 6.22 1.69 -8.81
C LEU A 263 7.26 2.58 -8.14
N TRP A 264 7.70 2.20 -6.95
CA TRP A 264 8.75 2.91 -6.25
C TRP A 264 9.90 1.97 -5.86
N HIS A 265 11.12 2.36 -6.18
CA HIS A 265 12.33 1.59 -5.85
C HIS A 265 13.52 2.54 -5.75
N PRO A 266 14.07 2.75 -4.55
CA PRO A 266 15.38 3.37 -4.40
C PRO A 266 16.46 2.45 -4.94
N LYS A 267 17.39 2.99 -5.71
CA LYS A 267 18.47 2.22 -6.32
C LYS A 267 19.26 1.43 -5.27
N GLY A 268 19.30 0.11 -5.44
CA GLY A 268 20.04 -0.79 -4.56
C GLY A 268 19.33 -1.10 -3.24
N ALA A 269 18.07 -0.69 -3.06
CA ALA A 269 17.26 -1.14 -1.95
C ALA A 269 16.97 -2.65 -2.06
N SER A 270 16.81 -3.30 -0.90
CA SER A 270 16.36 -4.69 -0.79
C SER A 270 14.86 -4.87 -1.01
N PHE A 271 14.17 -3.85 -1.52
CA PHE A 271 12.74 -3.88 -1.74
C PHE A 271 12.32 -3.10 -3.00
N VAL A 272 11.10 -3.35 -3.45
CA VAL A 272 10.33 -2.54 -4.40
C VAL A 272 8.91 -2.36 -3.89
N CYS A 273 8.32 -1.19 -4.12
CA CYS A 273 6.92 -0.95 -3.86
C CYS A 273 6.11 -1.03 -5.14
N ILE A 274 5.02 -1.80 -5.08
CA ILE A 274 3.98 -1.90 -6.12
C ILE A 274 2.67 -1.53 -5.44
N GLU A 275 2.06 -0.45 -5.90
CA GLU A 275 1.07 0.30 -5.12
C GLU A 275 -0.22 0.54 -5.92
N PRO A 276 -1.05 -0.50 -6.17
CA PRO A 276 -2.40 -0.30 -6.69
C PRO A 276 -3.21 0.61 -5.76
N ASN A 277 -3.92 1.56 -6.36
CA ASN A 277 -4.73 2.54 -5.65
C ASN A 277 -5.93 2.99 -6.48
N SER A 278 -6.96 3.47 -5.77
CA SER A 278 -8.24 3.89 -6.31
C SER A 278 -8.23 5.34 -6.85
N SER A 279 -7.14 5.78 -7.48
CA SER A 279 -7.11 7.07 -8.18
C SER A 279 -6.33 6.99 -9.49
N TRP A 280 -6.85 7.60 -10.55
CA TRP A 280 -6.09 7.74 -11.81
C TRP A 280 -4.85 8.62 -11.65
N ASN A 281 -4.94 9.67 -10.82
CA ASN A 281 -3.82 10.52 -10.45
C ASN A 281 -3.80 10.69 -8.91
N PRO A 282 -3.00 9.86 -8.20
CA PRO A 282 -2.96 9.89 -6.74
C PRO A 282 -2.60 11.26 -6.15
N ARG A 283 -1.89 12.11 -6.88
CA ARG A 283 -1.52 13.46 -6.44
C ARG A 283 -2.61 14.51 -6.71
N ARG A 284 -3.70 14.14 -7.40
CA ARG A 284 -4.85 14.98 -7.76
C ARG A 284 -6.13 14.16 -7.74
N VAL A 285 -6.45 13.63 -6.56
CA VAL A 285 -7.69 12.87 -6.31
C VAL A 285 -8.91 13.77 -6.58
N ASN A 286 -9.98 13.18 -7.10
CA ASN A 286 -11.20 13.86 -7.54
C ASN A 286 -12.50 13.11 -7.16
N LEU A 287 -12.39 11.98 -6.45
CA LEU A 287 -13.51 11.16 -6.01
C LEU A 287 -13.65 11.22 -4.49
N THR A 288 -14.88 11.39 -4.00
CA THR A 288 -15.19 11.29 -2.56
C THR A 288 -15.53 9.86 -2.13
N VAL A 289 -15.78 8.96 -3.08
CA VAL A 289 -16.07 7.54 -2.85
C VAL A 289 -15.19 6.75 -3.81
N SER A 290 -14.38 5.86 -3.25
CA SER A 290 -13.41 5.10 -4.02
C SER A 290 -13.29 3.69 -3.43
N GLU A 291 -13.11 2.68 -4.28
CA GLU A 291 -12.96 1.28 -3.89
C GLU A 291 -11.93 0.62 -4.80
N ILE A 292 -11.11 -0.29 -4.28
CA ILE A 292 -10.20 -1.08 -5.10
C ILE A 292 -10.11 -2.50 -4.56
N HIS A 293 -10.10 -3.46 -5.48
CA HIS A 293 -9.95 -4.88 -5.20
C HIS A 293 -8.54 -5.27 -5.60
N ILE A 294 -7.82 -5.96 -4.71
CA ILE A 294 -6.42 -6.33 -4.91
C ILE A 294 -6.25 -7.79 -4.52
N LYS A 295 -5.57 -8.56 -5.36
CA LYS A 295 -5.16 -9.93 -5.08
C LYS A 295 -3.66 -10.09 -5.25
N LEU A 296 -3.03 -10.69 -4.25
CA LEU A 296 -1.61 -11.02 -4.22
C LEU A 296 -1.45 -12.54 -4.25
N GLU A 297 -0.69 -13.06 -5.21
CA GLU A 297 -0.44 -14.50 -5.38
C GLU A 297 1.06 -14.77 -5.49
N ILE A 298 1.58 -15.62 -4.60
CA ILE A 298 2.98 -16.08 -4.64
C ILE A 298 3.04 -17.31 -5.55
N ILE A 299 3.61 -17.15 -6.75
CA ILE A 299 3.61 -18.17 -7.82
C ILE A 299 4.94 -18.90 -7.94
#